data_AF-A0A4R3LGZ4-F1
#
_entry.id   AF-A0A4R3LGZ4-F1
#
_cell.length_a   1.000
_cell.length_b   1.000
_cell.length_c   1.000
_cell.angle_alpha   90.00
_cell.angle_beta   90.00
_cell.angle_gamma   90.00
#
_symmetry.space_group_name_H-M   'P 1'
#
loop_
_entity.id
_entity.type
_entity.pdbx_description
1 polymer ?
#
loop_
_entity_poly.entity_id
_entity_poly.type
_entity_poly.pdbx_seq_one_letter_code
_entity_poly.pdbx_strand_id
1 'polypeptide(L)' 'MVPSTPTAQPAARLDIAGLESVYDTLAAAIDRAGPERSELFLVKLALLCAHALGDAAFFEQQVQIALSDL' A
#
# COMPACT_ATOMS: atom_id res chain seq x y z
N MET A 1 -8.01 -36.98 16.80
CA MET A 1 -8.11 -36.20 15.56
C MET A 1 -8.98 -34.98 15.85
N VAL A 2 -8.36 -33.84 16.18
CA VAL A 2 -9.07 -32.57 16.39
C VAL A 2 -8.88 -31.73 15.13
N PRO A 3 -9.93 -31.20 14.50
CA PRO A 3 -9.74 -30.23 13.43
C PRO A 3 -9.36 -28.89 14.07
N SER A 4 -8.11 -28.46 13.86
CA SER A 4 -7.72 -27.08 14.17
C SER A 4 -8.45 -26.15 13.20
N THR A 5 -9.37 -25.36 13.75
CA THR A 5 -9.98 -24.19 13.12
C THR A 5 -8.89 -23.27 12.52
N PRO A 6 -9.06 -22.74 11.29
CA PRO A 6 -8.21 -21.66 10.81
C PRO A 6 -8.52 -20.41 11.63
N THR A 7 -7.57 -20.01 12.47
CA THR A 7 -7.61 -18.75 13.21
C THR A 7 -7.69 -17.60 12.21
N ALA A 8 -8.74 -16.78 12.31
CA ALA A 8 -8.84 -15.52 11.57
C ALA A 8 -7.57 -14.70 11.81
N GLN A 9 -6.83 -14.43 10.73
CA GLN A 9 -5.56 -13.71 10.78
C GLN A 9 -5.87 -12.25 11.14
N PRO A 10 -5.36 -11.70 12.26
CA PRO A 10 -5.40 -10.25 12.48
C PRO A 10 -4.63 -9.59 11.33
N ALA A 11 -5.04 -8.39 10.90
CA ALA A 11 -4.38 -7.64 9.84
C ALA A 11 -2.91 -7.40 10.20
N ALA A 12 -2.05 -8.36 9.84
CA ALA A 12 -0.63 -8.32 10.11
C ALA A 12 -0.03 -7.27 9.18
N ARG A 13 0.80 -6.39 9.74
CA ARG A 13 1.68 -5.55 8.94
C ARG A 13 2.44 -6.46 7.96
N LEU A 14 2.54 -6.03 6.71
CA LEU A 14 3.28 -6.75 5.68
C LEU A 14 4.70 -7.01 6.18
N ASP A 15 5.17 -8.24 6.02
CA ASP A 15 6.58 -8.58 6.19
C ASP A 15 7.38 -8.07 4.97
N ILE A 16 8.70 -8.27 4.99
CA ILE A 16 9.59 -7.78 3.92
C ILE A 16 9.17 -8.37 2.56
N ALA A 17 8.87 -9.67 2.51
CA ALA A 17 8.43 -10.33 1.27
C ALA A 17 7.09 -9.74 0.76
N GLY A 18 6.16 -9.43 1.65
CA GLY A 18 4.93 -8.73 1.31
C GLY A 18 5.18 -7.33 0.75
N LEU A 19 6.13 -6.59 1.33
CA LEU A 19 6.51 -5.26 0.84
C LEU A 19 7.21 -5.30 -0.53
N GLU A 20 8.08 -6.28 -0.77
CA GLU A 20 8.72 -6.51 -2.07
C GLU A 20 7.68 -6.78 -3.16
N SER A 21 6.70 -7.65 -2.90
CA SER A 21 5.62 -7.94 -3.84
C SER A 21 4.76 -6.71 -4.17
N VAL A 22 4.47 -5.88 -3.15
CA VAL A 22 3.78 -4.60 -3.36
C VAL A 22 4.64 -3.66 -4.20
N TYR A 23 5.94 -3.55 -3.93
CA TYR A 23 6.87 -2.74 -4.71
C TYR A 23 6.93 -3.17 -6.18
N ASP A 24 7.08 -4.46 -6.45
CA ASP A 24 7.10 -5.01 -7.81
C ASP A 24 5.80 -4.69 -8.57
N THR A 25 4.66 -4.82 -7.89
CA THR A 25 3.36 -4.47 -8.45
C THR A 25 3.27 -2.98 -8.79
N LEU A 26 3.77 -2.11 -7.90
CA LEU A 26 3.80 -0.66 -8.12
C LEU A 26 4.72 -0.29 -9.28
N ALA A 27 5.92 -0.86 -9.35
CA ALA A 27 6.87 -0.62 -10.44
C ALA A 27 6.24 -0.95 -11.80
N ALA A 28 5.67 -2.15 -11.94
CA ALA A 28 4.99 -2.56 -13.17
C ALA A 28 3.78 -1.66 -13.53
N ALA A 29 3.05 -1.16 -12.52
CA ALA A 29 1.93 -0.26 -12.73
C ALA A 29 2.38 1.15 -13.17
N ILE A 30 3.47 1.66 -12.61
CA ILE A 30 4.07 2.95 -12.99
C ILE A 30 4.58 2.87 -14.43
N ASP A 31 5.29 1.81 -14.79
CA ASP A 31 5.77 1.58 -16.16
C ASP A 31 4.61 1.56 -17.17
N ARG A 32 3.51 0.90 -16.80
CA ARG A 32 2.29 0.85 -17.62
C ARG A 32 1.58 2.20 -17.73
N ALA A 33 1.60 3.01 -16.68
CA ALA A 33 1.03 4.36 -16.72
C ALA A 33 1.85 5.27 -17.65
N GLY A 34 3.17 5.07 -17.67
CA GLY A 34 4.11 5.86 -18.45
C GLY A 34 4.46 7.19 -17.78
N PRO A 35 5.55 7.84 -18.21
CA PRO A 35 6.14 9.01 -17.54
C PRO A 35 5.21 10.23 -17.49
N GLU A 36 4.29 10.36 -18.45
CA GLU A 36 3.34 11.49 -18.48
C GLU A 36 2.17 11.33 -17.49
N ARG A 37 1.93 10.11 -16.99
CA ARG A 37 0.76 9.79 -16.16
C ARG A 37 1.11 9.12 -14.83
N SER A 38 2.38 8.84 -14.58
CA SER A 38 2.85 8.19 -13.35
C SER A 38 2.44 8.98 -12.10
N GLU A 39 2.60 10.31 -12.09
CA GLU A 39 2.17 11.16 -10.98
C GLU A 39 0.65 11.11 -10.76
N LEU A 40 -0.14 11.25 -11.83
CA LEU A 40 -1.61 11.15 -11.75
C LEU A 40 -2.06 9.78 -11.25
N PHE A 41 -1.39 8.71 -11.69
CA PHE A 41 -1.63 7.35 -11.21
C PHE A 41 -1.33 7.21 -9.73
N LEU A 42 -0.17 7.69 -9.27
CA LEU A 42 0.26 7.60 -7.87
C LEU A 42 -0.66 8.39 -6.95
N VAL A 43 -1.06 9.61 -7.34
CA VAL A 43 -2.04 10.40 -6.59
C VAL A 43 -3.38 9.66 -6.50
N LYS A 44 -3.88 9.11 -7.62
CA LYS A 44 -5.13 8.34 -7.61
C LYS A 44 -5.04 7.11 -6.73
N LEU A 45 -3.94 6.37 -6.80
CA LEU A 45 -3.70 5.19 -5.96
C LEU A 45 -3.68 5.58 -4.48
N ALA A 46 -2.96 6.64 -4.13
CA ALA A 46 -2.86 7.12 -2.75
C ALA A 46 -4.24 7.53 -2.19
N LEU A 47 -5.08 8.20 -2.99
CA LEU A 47 -6.46 8.54 -2.62
C LEU A 47 -7.33 7.29 -2.41
N LEU A 48 -7.19 6.27 -3.28
CA LEU A 48 -7.91 5.00 -3.11
C LEU A 48 -7.47 4.28 -1.82
N CYS A 49 -6.17 4.29 -1.51
CA CYS A 49 -5.64 3.75 -0.25
C CYS A 49 -6.16 4.52 0.97
N ALA A 50 -6.18 5.85 0.93
CA ALA A 50 -6.72 6.68 2.01
C ALA A 50 -8.21 6.39 2.24
N HIS A 51 -8.99 6.25 1.17
CA HIS A 51 -10.40 5.89 1.24
C HIS A 51 -10.60 4.47 1.82
N ALA A 52 -9.78 3.50 1.41
CA ALA A 52 -9.84 2.13 1.93
C ALA A 52 -9.41 2.05 3.41
N LEU A 53 -8.46 2.89 3.82
CA LEU A 53 -8.00 3.02 5.20
C LEU A 53 -9.09 3.64 6.09
N GLY A 54 -9.84 4.62 5.58
CA GLY A 54 -10.90 5.31 6.32
C GLY A 54 -10.41 6.29 7.40
N ASP A 55 -9.10 6.56 7.46
CA ASP A 55 -8.48 7.47 8.42
C ASP A 55 -7.58 8.49 7.70
N ALA A 56 -8.11 9.71 7.57
CA ALA A 56 -7.41 10.81 6.90
C ALA A 56 -6.19 11.31 7.70
N ALA A 57 -6.26 11.29 9.03
CA ALA A 57 -5.17 11.78 9.89
C ALA A 57 -3.97 10.81 9.85
N PHE A 58 -4.24 9.50 9.90
CA PHE A 58 -3.20 8.50 9.71
C PHE A 58 -2.57 8.61 8.32
N PHE A 59 -3.37 8.79 7.28
CA PHE A 59 -2.85 8.98 5.92
C PHE A 59 -1.95 10.23 5.82
N GLU A 60 -2.37 11.37 6.40
CA GLU A 60 -1.56 12.58 6.46
C GLU A 60 -0.23 12.33 7.19
N GLN A 61 -0.25 11.60 8.30
CA GLN A 61 0.97 11.22 9.00
C GLN A 61 1.90 10.37 8.11
N GLN A 62 1.37 9.41 7.34
CA GLN A 62 2.17 8.61 6.41
C GLN A 62 2.80 9.48 5.30
N VAL A 63 2.08 10.49 4.81
CA VAL A 63 2.62 11.46 3.84
C VAL A 63 3.82 12.20 4.43
N GLN A 64 3.72 12.69 5.67
CA GLN A 64 4.83 13.41 6.31
C GLN A 64 6.04 12.51 6.57
N ILE A 65 5.81 11.25 6.95
CA ILE A 65 6.89 10.25 7.10
C ILE A 65 7.59 10.03 5.76
N ALA A 66 6.84 9.80 4.68
CA ALA A 66 7.40 9.58 3.35
C ALA A 66 8.19 10.80 2.83
N LEU A 67 7.73 12.02 3.12
CA LEU A 67 8.45 13.26 2.77
C LEU A 67 9.75 13.44 3.56
N SER A 68 9.83 12.87 4.77
CA SER A 68 11.02 12.99 5.62
C SER A 68 12.11 11.97 5.29
N ASP A 69 11.75 10.89 4.60
CA ASP A 69 12.62 9.76 4.22
C ASP A 69 13.09 9.83 2.75
N LEU A 70 12.66 10.86 2.01
CA LEU A 70 12.97 11.11 0.60
C LEU A 70 14.39 11.68 0.40
#